data_AF-A0AAP5AI79-F1
#
_entry.id   AF-A0AAP5AI79-F1
#
_cell.length_a   1.000
_cell.length_b   1.000
_cell.length_c   1.000
_cell.angle_alpha   90.00
_cell.angle_beta   90.00
_cell.angle_gamma   90.00
#
_symmetry.space_group_name_H-M   'P 1'
#
loop_
_entity.id
_entity.type
_entity.pdbx_description
1 polymer ?
#
loop_
_entity_poly.entity_id
_entity_poly.type
_entity_poly.pdbx_seq_one_letter_code
_entity_poly.pdbx_strand_id
1 'polypeptide(L)'
;MAHDAMHIAYAPAAYYRPWRAVYAGASLDQQRWLNTTLIRQRRLPMPATLAAPADVLTRRLMGLWPQLPEVATLMAAARLRDWLASQRGCSALPTTVQAFMRADHARQPGGCVQAPVPSDLSRVLLVWGGVELQPLAPLLPAWLSARLSLPFAPMAGDTLRPLPRERIDLDLFWTAVTYVEKLS
;
A
#
# COMPACT_ATOMS: atom_id res chain seq x y z
N MET A 1 10.93 -7.80 13.81
CA MET A 1 11.31 -6.40 14.09
C MET A 1 12.64 -6.00 13.43
N ALA A 2 13.80 -6.45 13.93
CA ALA A 2 15.09 -6.16 13.25
C ALA A 2 15.16 -6.83 11.86
N HIS A 3 14.61 -8.03 11.75
CA HIS A 3 14.44 -8.75 10.48
C HIS A 3 13.54 -7.96 9.50
N ASP A 4 12.41 -7.43 9.97
CA ASP A 4 11.49 -6.62 9.16
C ASP A 4 12.17 -5.33 8.68
N ALA A 5 12.91 -4.65 9.56
CA ALA A 5 13.70 -3.46 9.21
C ALA A 5 14.70 -3.75 8.09
N MET A 6 15.43 -4.86 8.22
CA MET A 6 16.40 -5.30 7.22
C MET A 6 15.72 -5.63 5.89
N HIS A 7 14.61 -6.37 5.92
CA HIS A 7 13.87 -6.71 4.70
C HIS A 7 13.32 -5.47 4.00
N ILE A 8 12.70 -4.54 4.73
CA ILE A 8 12.18 -3.29 4.16
C ILE A 8 13.33 -2.42 3.62
N ALA A 9 14.45 -2.34 4.33
CA ALA A 9 15.57 -1.51 3.90
C ALA A 9 16.26 -2.07 2.63
N TYR A 10 16.54 -3.38 2.61
CA TYR A 10 17.48 -3.99 1.64
C TYR A 10 16.82 -4.88 0.59
N ALA A 11 15.54 -5.25 0.75
CA ALA A 11 14.79 -6.03 -0.22
C ALA A 11 13.64 -5.26 -0.89
N PRO A 12 13.83 -4.01 -1.39
CA PRO A 12 12.72 -3.22 -1.92
C PRO A 12 12.07 -3.79 -3.16
N ALA A 13 12.78 -4.61 -3.95
CA ALA A 13 12.20 -5.25 -5.13
C ALA A 13 11.21 -6.38 -4.75
N ALA A 14 11.28 -6.90 -3.52
CA ALA A 14 10.35 -7.92 -3.02
C ALA A 14 8.92 -7.39 -2.88
N TYR A 15 8.76 -6.08 -2.61
CA TYR A 15 7.47 -5.44 -2.43
C TYR A 15 7.22 -4.30 -3.41
N TYR A 16 8.17 -3.98 -4.30
CA TYR A 16 7.93 -3.02 -5.39
C TYR A 16 7.00 -3.64 -6.42
N ARG A 17 5.78 -3.11 -6.51
CA ARG A 17 4.69 -3.70 -7.29
C ARG A 17 5.08 -4.12 -8.72
N PRO A 18 5.80 -3.30 -9.51
CA PRO A 18 6.11 -3.65 -10.90
C PRO A 18 7.09 -4.81 -11.04
N TRP A 19 7.93 -5.06 -10.03
CA TRP A 19 8.96 -6.10 -10.08
C TRP A 19 8.66 -7.28 -9.17
N ARG A 20 7.66 -7.19 -8.28
CA ARG A 20 7.34 -8.20 -7.26
C ARG A 20 7.19 -9.62 -7.84
N ALA A 21 6.47 -9.76 -8.95
CA ALA A 21 6.29 -11.07 -9.60
C ALA A 21 7.60 -11.64 -10.15
N VAL A 22 8.42 -10.79 -10.78
CA VAL A 22 9.75 -11.18 -11.30
C VAL A 22 10.69 -11.53 -10.15
N TYR A 23 10.67 -10.76 -9.06
CA TYR A 23 11.48 -10.99 -7.88
C TYR A 23 11.20 -12.35 -7.22
N ALA A 24 9.92 -12.74 -7.14
CA ALA A 24 9.51 -13.99 -6.52
C ALA A 24 10.06 -15.24 -7.26
N GLY A 25 10.21 -15.17 -8.58
CA GLY A 25 10.76 -16.25 -9.40
C GLY A 25 12.28 -16.16 -9.65
N ALA A 26 12.95 -15.13 -9.13
CA ALA A 26 14.35 -14.86 -9.39
C ALA A 26 15.29 -15.66 -8.47
N SER A 27 16.46 -16.03 -8.99
CA SER A 27 17.59 -16.54 -8.18
C SER A 27 18.09 -15.48 -7.18
N LEU A 28 18.86 -15.91 -6.17
CA LEU A 28 19.40 -15.00 -5.15
C LEU A 28 20.24 -13.86 -5.73
N ASP A 29 21.07 -14.13 -6.75
CA ASP A 29 21.89 -13.10 -7.37
C ASP A 29 21.05 -12.11 -8.20
N GLN A 30 20.01 -12.60 -8.88
CA GLN A 30 19.04 -11.74 -9.56
C GLN A 30 18.25 -10.89 -8.56
N GLN A 31 17.83 -11.45 -7.42
CA GLN A 31 17.15 -10.69 -6.36
C GLN A 31 18.06 -9.58 -5.79
N ARG A 32 19.33 -9.89 -5.50
CA ARG A 32 20.33 -8.90 -5.07
C ARG A 32 20.53 -7.80 -6.11
N TRP A 33 20.61 -8.17 -7.38
CA TRP A 33 20.71 -7.21 -8.48
C TRP A 33 19.47 -6.32 -8.58
N LEU A 34 18.26 -6.89 -8.53
CA LEU A 34 17.00 -6.14 -8.54
C LEU A 34 16.91 -5.15 -7.37
N ASN A 35 17.23 -5.60 -6.16
CA ASN A 35 17.22 -4.75 -4.96
C ASN A 35 18.20 -3.58 -5.10
N THR A 36 19.44 -3.85 -5.49
CA THR A 36 20.48 -2.82 -5.67
C THR A 36 20.10 -1.84 -6.77
N THR A 37 19.54 -2.34 -7.87
CA THR A 37 19.11 -1.54 -9.01
C THR A 37 17.97 -0.60 -8.60
N LEU A 38 16.96 -1.10 -7.89
CA LEU A 38 15.83 -0.29 -7.44
C LEU A 38 16.27 0.79 -6.44
N ILE A 39 17.14 0.44 -5.49
CA ILE A 39 17.71 1.38 -4.51
C ILE A 39 18.39 2.55 -5.23
N ARG A 40 19.22 2.25 -6.24
CA ARG A 40 19.94 3.27 -7.02
C ARG A 40 18.98 4.11 -7.88
N GLN A 41 18.09 3.46 -8.64
CA GLN A 41 17.16 4.13 -9.56
C GLN A 41 16.21 5.09 -8.82
N ARG A 42 15.73 4.70 -7.64
CA ARG A 42 14.80 5.49 -6.83
C ARG A 42 15.49 6.32 -5.75
N ARG A 43 16.82 6.27 -5.68
CA ARG A 43 17.66 6.93 -4.65
C ARG A 43 17.12 6.68 -3.23
N LEU A 44 16.76 5.44 -2.93
CA LEU A 44 16.14 5.09 -1.66
C LEU A 44 17.15 5.34 -0.51
N PRO A 45 16.84 6.19 0.48
CA PRO A 45 17.74 6.42 1.61
C PRO A 45 17.92 5.13 2.41
N MET A 46 19.10 4.89 2.96
CA MET A 46 19.33 3.79 3.89
C MET A 46 19.07 4.25 5.33
N PRO A 47 18.54 3.38 6.21
CA PRO A 47 18.45 3.70 7.61
C PRO A 47 19.85 3.85 8.22
N ALA A 48 20.02 4.83 9.12
CA ALA A 48 21.27 4.98 9.88
C ALA A 48 21.47 3.86 10.92
N THR A 49 20.38 3.23 11.36
CA THR A 49 20.38 2.11 12.30
C THR A 49 19.25 1.14 11.99
N LEU A 50 19.49 -0.15 12.24
CA LEU A 50 18.47 -1.21 12.18
C LEU A 50 17.82 -1.47 13.55
N ALA A 51 18.16 -0.66 14.56
CA ALA A 51 17.50 -0.72 15.85
C ALA A 51 16.00 -0.43 15.71
N ALA A 52 15.21 -1.02 16.61
CA ALA A 52 13.77 -0.78 16.64
C ALA A 52 13.49 0.74 16.82
N PRO A 53 12.62 1.34 15.99
CA PRO A 53 12.23 2.73 16.17
C PRO A 53 11.60 2.95 17.55
N ALA A 54 11.96 4.06 18.20
CA ALA A 54 11.31 4.49 19.45
C ALA A 54 9.84 4.86 19.20
N ASP A 55 9.55 5.44 18.03
CA ASP A 55 8.21 5.83 17.61
C ASP A 55 7.28 4.61 17.39
N VAL A 56 6.09 4.66 18.00
CA VAL A 56 5.11 3.58 18.01
C VAL A 56 4.49 3.39 16.63
N LEU A 57 4.20 4.48 15.91
CA LEU A 57 3.59 4.43 14.58
C LEU A 57 4.54 3.75 13.59
N THR A 58 5.80 4.17 13.54
CA THR A 58 6.84 3.59 12.69
C THR A 58 7.00 2.10 12.98
N ARG A 59 7.06 1.73 14.27
CA ARG A 59 7.16 0.34 14.69
C ARG A 59 5.98 -0.51 14.23
N ARG A 60 4.76 -0.03 14.46
CA ARG A 60 3.51 -0.67 14.01
C ARG A 60 3.52 -0.84 12.49
N LEU A 61 3.86 0.22 11.75
CA LEU A 61 3.86 0.20 10.29
C LEU A 61 4.89 -0.79 9.73
N MET A 62 6.07 -0.90 10.34
CA MET A 62 7.07 -1.90 9.96
C MET A 62 6.57 -3.33 10.19
N GLY A 63 5.87 -3.59 11.30
CA GLY A 63 5.26 -4.90 11.56
C GLY A 63 4.12 -5.23 10.59
N LEU A 64 3.39 -4.22 10.13
CA LEU A 64 2.28 -4.33 9.18
C LEU A 64 2.71 -4.27 7.71
N TRP A 65 4.01 -4.14 7.44
CA TRP A 65 4.51 -3.85 6.09
C TRP A 65 4.03 -4.86 5.03
N PRO A 66 4.02 -6.18 5.28
CA PRO A 66 3.50 -7.16 4.33
C PRO A 66 2.00 -7.00 4.04
N GLN A 67 1.22 -6.51 5.02
CA GLN A 67 -0.23 -6.34 4.95
C GLN A 67 -0.69 -4.96 4.45
N LEU A 68 0.25 -4.03 4.20
CA LEU A 68 -0.09 -2.70 3.72
C LEU A 68 -0.92 -2.70 2.43
N PRO A 69 -0.69 -3.59 1.43
CA PRO A 69 -1.57 -3.72 0.27
C PRO A 69 -3.03 -3.97 0.63
N GLU A 70 -3.29 -4.91 1.54
CA GLU A 70 -4.64 -5.27 1.98
C GLU A 70 -5.29 -4.13 2.74
N VAL A 71 -4.57 -3.51 3.69
CA VAL A 71 -5.04 -2.34 4.45
C VAL A 71 -5.42 -1.20 3.50
N ALA A 72 -4.54 -0.89 2.54
CA ALA A 72 -4.76 0.14 1.54
C ALA A 72 -6.01 -0.14 0.70
N THR A 73 -6.18 -1.39 0.24
CA THR A 73 -7.36 -1.82 -0.52
C THR A 73 -8.65 -1.61 0.27
N LEU A 74 -8.67 -1.91 1.57
CA LEU A 74 -9.83 -1.69 2.43
C LEU A 74 -10.14 -0.20 2.62
N MET A 75 -9.11 0.63 2.84
CA MET A 75 -9.27 2.08 2.94
C MET A 75 -9.86 2.67 1.66
N ALA A 76 -9.33 2.26 0.49
CA ALA A 76 -9.87 2.66 -0.80
C ALA A 76 -11.30 2.17 -1.01
N ALA A 77 -11.62 0.93 -0.63
CA ALA A 77 -12.95 0.36 -0.80
C ALA A 77 -14.00 1.11 0.03
N ALA A 78 -13.67 1.47 1.27
CA ALA A 78 -14.56 2.28 2.09
C ALA A 78 -14.74 3.70 1.52
N ARG A 79 -13.68 4.31 0.98
CA ARG A 79 -13.71 5.67 0.43
C ARG A 79 -14.42 5.78 -0.91
N LEU A 80 -14.28 4.76 -1.77
CA LEU A 80 -14.86 4.68 -3.10
C LEU A 80 -16.16 3.89 -3.12
N ARG A 81 -16.76 3.56 -1.97
CA ARG A 81 -17.94 2.69 -1.85
C ARG A 81 -19.03 3.01 -2.86
N ASP A 82 -19.45 4.27 -2.91
CA ASP A 82 -20.58 4.70 -3.74
C ASP A 82 -20.24 4.58 -5.24
N TRP A 83 -18.99 4.89 -5.59
CA TRP A 83 -18.48 4.70 -6.94
C TRP A 83 -18.40 3.21 -7.30
N LEU A 84 -17.86 2.36 -6.43
CA LEU A 84 -17.74 0.92 -6.62
C LEU A 84 -19.11 0.27 -6.83
N ALA A 85 -20.12 0.68 -6.07
CA ALA A 85 -21.49 0.15 -6.20
C ALA A 85 -22.07 0.35 -7.62
N SER A 86 -21.61 1.37 -8.36
CA SER A 86 -22.02 1.61 -9.75
C SER A 86 -21.21 0.81 -10.80
N GLN A 87 -20.15 0.13 -10.40
CA GLN A 87 -19.26 -0.59 -11.32
C GLN A 87 -19.72 -2.03 -11.54
N ARG A 88 -19.69 -2.48 -12.80
CA ARG A 88 -20.09 -3.86 -13.20
C ARG A 88 -19.26 -4.96 -12.50
N GLY A 89 -18.01 -4.66 -12.12
CA GLY A 89 -17.11 -5.61 -11.48
C GLY A 89 -17.19 -5.69 -9.95
N CYS A 90 -18.06 -4.90 -9.31
CA CYS A 90 -18.07 -4.77 -7.85
C CYS A 90 -18.36 -6.09 -7.11
N SER A 91 -19.27 -6.90 -7.66
CA SER A 91 -19.61 -8.21 -7.10
C SER A 91 -18.48 -9.24 -7.18
N ALA A 92 -17.48 -9.02 -8.05
CA ALA A 92 -16.30 -9.88 -8.19
C ALA A 92 -15.17 -9.53 -7.20
N LEU A 93 -15.31 -8.48 -6.39
CA LEU A 93 -14.36 -8.17 -5.34
C LEU A 93 -14.35 -9.26 -4.26
N PRO A 94 -13.22 -9.46 -3.55
CA PRO A 94 -13.16 -10.42 -2.44
C PRO A 94 -14.25 -10.16 -1.38
N THR A 95 -14.81 -11.24 -0.82
CA THR A 95 -15.89 -11.16 0.18
C THR A 95 -15.52 -10.32 1.41
N THR A 96 -14.25 -10.38 1.82
CA THR A 96 -13.70 -9.57 2.92
C THR A 96 -13.75 -8.07 2.61
N VAL A 97 -13.40 -7.67 1.39
CA VAL A 97 -13.50 -6.27 0.93
C VAL A 97 -14.95 -5.82 0.86
N GLN A 98 -15.84 -6.68 0.35
CA GLN A 98 -17.29 -6.39 0.31
C GLN A 98 -17.88 -6.22 1.72
N ALA A 99 -17.50 -7.09 2.66
CA ALA A 99 -17.97 -7.01 4.04
C ALA A 99 -17.49 -5.73 4.74
N PHE A 100 -16.21 -5.38 4.60
CA PHE A 100 -15.65 -4.15 5.14
C PHE A 100 -16.34 -2.90 4.57
N MET A 101 -16.60 -2.89 3.26
CA MET A 101 -17.27 -1.77 2.58
C MET A 101 -18.72 -1.57 3.09
N ARG A 102 -19.44 -2.66 3.42
CA ARG A 102 -20.81 -2.60 3.96
C ARG A 102 -20.88 -2.06 5.39
N ALA A 103 -19.80 -2.18 6.16
CA ALA A 103 -19.74 -1.74 7.55
C ALA A 103 -19.55 -0.20 7.72
N ASP A 104 -19.43 0.54 6.61
CA ASP A 104 -19.41 2.01 6.54
C ASP A 104 -18.40 2.70 7.47
N HIS A 105 -17.17 2.22 7.47
CA HIS A 105 -16.12 2.74 8.35
C HIS A 105 -15.57 4.12 7.95
N ALA A 106 -15.89 4.64 6.75
CA ALA A 106 -15.35 5.91 6.27
C ALA A 106 -16.26 7.08 6.67
N ARG A 107 -15.76 7.99 7.52
CA ARG A 107 -16.52 9.19 7.95
C ARG A 107 -16.82 10.19 6.84
N GLN A 108 -16.12 10.11 5.71
CA GLN A 108 -16.30 10.98 4.56
C GLN A 108 -16.20 10.15 3.26
N PRO A 109 -17.30 9.86 2.56
CA PRO A 109 -17.22 9.33 1.20
C PRO A 109 -16.53 10.39 0.34
N GLY A 110 -15.48 10.01 -0.40
CA GLY A 110 -14.47 11.01 -0.77
C GLY A 110 -13.64 10.70 -1.99
N GLY A 111 -14.23 10.08 -3.01
CA GLY A 111 -13.56 9.99 -4.31
C GLY A 111 -14.48 9.49 -5.41
N CYS A 112 -14.48 10.20 -6.53
CA CYS A 112 -14.93 9.65 -7.81
C CYS A 112 -13.68 9.35 -8.65
N VAL A 113 -13.60 8.14 -9.21
CA VAL A 113 -12.55 7.81 -10.17
C VAL A 113 -12.92 8.46 -11.51
N GLN A 114 -12.10 9.43 -11.95
CA GLN A 114 -12.27 10.02 -13.27
C GLN A 114 -11.95 8.98 -14.36
N ALA A 115 -12.76 8.95 -15.41
CA ALA A 115 -12.65 8.02 -16.53
C ALA A 115 -11.33 8.21 -17.31
N PRO A 116 -10.80 7.16 -17.97
CA PRO A 116 -11.38 5.82 -18.13
C PRO A 116 -11.16 4.90 -16.92
N VAL A 117 -12.21 4.14 -16.58
CA VAL A 117 -12.23 3.19 -15.46
C VAL A 117 -11.62 1.86 -15.91
N PRO A 118 -10.56 1.34 -15.25
CA PRO A 118 -10.05 0.00 -15.53
C PRO A 118 -11.09 -1.08 -15.24
N SER A 119 -11.06 -2.15 -16.03
CA SER A 119 -11.86 -3.35 -15.78
C SER A 119 -11.48 -4.06 -14.48
N ASP A 120 -10.21 -3.98 -14.08
CA ASP A 120 -9.68 -4.58 -12.85
C ASP A 120 -9.84 -3.63 -11.65
N LEU A 121 -10.93 -3.80 -10.90
CA LEU A 121 -11.20 -3.02 -9.70
C LEU A 121 -10.19 -3.27 -8.57
N SER A 122 -9.62 -4.47 -8.47
CA SER A 122 -8.61 -4.78 -7.44
C SER A 122 -7.36 -3.93 -7.63
N ARG A 123 -6.93 -3.75 -8.89
CA ARG A 123 -5.85 -2.82 -9.25
C ARG A 123 -6.21 -1.37 -8.92
N VAL A 124 -7.43 -0.94 -9.19
CA VAL A 124 -7.91 0.42 -8.83
C VAL A 124 -7.81 0.61 -7.32
N LEU A 125 -8.37 -0.29 -6.53
CA LEU A 125 -8.36 -0.19 -5.07
C LEU A 125 -6.95 -0.13 -4.49
N LEU A 126 -6.02 -0.93 -5.02
CA LEU A 126 -4.64 -0.93 -4.55
C LEU A 126 -3.94 0.43 -4.82
N VAL A 127 -4.10 0.99 -6.02
CA VAL A 127 -3.47 2.26 -6.39
C VAL A 127 -4.08 3.44 -5.61
N TRP A 128 -5.40 3.47 -5.45
CA TRP A 128 -6.07 4.50 -4.64
C TRP A 128 -5.73 4.36 -3.17
N GLY A 129 -5.66 3.13 -2.66
CA GLY A 129 -5.30 2.85 -1.28
C GLY A 129 -3.89 3.33 -0.94
N GLY A 130 -2.95 3.18 -1.88
CA GLY A 130 -1.61 3.73 -1.72
C GLY A 130 -1.60 5.25 -1.54
N VAL A 131 -2.49 5.97 -2.23
CA VAL A 131 -2.66 7.41 -2.04
C VAL A 131 -3.31 7.76 -0.70
N GLU A 132 -4.24 6.95 -0.21
CA GLU A 132 -4.83 7.12 1.13
C GLU A 132 -3.77 6.95 2.25
N LEU A 133 -2.75 6.12 2.03
CA LEU A 133 -1.65 5.93 2.97
C LEU A 133 -0.54 6.98 2.84
N GLN A 134 -0.41 7.65 1.69
CA GLN A 134 0.69 8.59 1.43
C GLN A 134 0.81 9.74 2.45
N PRO A 135 -0.27 10.26 3.07
CA PRO A 135 -0.16 11.26 4.13
C PRO A 135 0.50 10.77 5.42
N LEU A 136 0.80 9.46 5.57
CA LEU A 136 1.67 8.96 6.64
C LEU A 136 3.14 9.34 6.42
N ALA A 137 3.55 9.57 5.17
CA ALA A 137 4.95 9.78 4.80
C ALA A 137 5.68 10.86 5.64
N PRO A 138 5.08 12.00 6.01
CA PRO A 138 5.74 13.01 6.85
C PRO A 138 5.94 12.58 8.31
N LEU A 139 5.21 11.57 8.78
CA LEU A 139 5.29 11.04 10.14
C LEU A 139 6.34 9.93 10.29
N LEU A 140 6.96 9.52 9.18
CA LEU A 140 7.88 8.39 9.13
C LEU A 140 9.32 8.86 8.92
N PRO A 141 10.33 8.09 9.38
CA PRO A 141 11.70 8.30 8.98
C PRO A 141 11.85 8.34 7.46
N ALA A 142 12.72 9.22 6.95
CA ALA A 142 12.87 9.47 5.51
C ALA A 142 13.09 8.19 4.67
N TRP A 143 13.85 7.22 5.20
CA TRP A 143 14.10 5.95 4.52
C TRP A 143 12.81 5.11 4.37
N LEU A 144 11.93 5.09 5.36
CA LEU A 144 10.67 4.34 5.33
C LEU A 144 9.63 5.08 4.49
N SER A 145 9.54 6.39 4.67
CA SER A 145 8.72 7.31 3.88
C SER A 145 8.96 7.15 2.38
N ALA A 146 10.22 7.11 1.95
CA ALA A 146 10.60 6.90 0.54
C ALA A 146 10.20 5.54 -0.03
N ARG A 147 9.92 4.55 0.83
CA ARG A 147 9.51 3.19 0.44
C ARG A 147 8.00 2.97 0.47
N LEU A 148 7.25 3.84 1.17
CA LEU A 148 5.82 3.67 1.42
C LEU A 148 5.01 3.53 0.12
N SER A 149 5.40 4.22 -0.95
CA SER A 149 4.69 4.18 -2.24
C SER A 149 5.04 2.96 -3.12
N LEU A 150 6.11 2.23 -2.81
CA LEU A 150 6.60 1.14 -3.67
C LEU A 150 5.61 -0.03 -3.85
N PRO A 151 4.87 -0.48 -2.81
CA PRO A 151 3.83 -1.50 -2.96
C PRO A 151 2.65 -1.09 -3.83
N PHE A 152 2.47 0.21 -4.05
CA PHE A 152 1.31 0.79 -4.73
C PHE A 152 1.67 1.41 -6.07
N ALA A 153 2.94 1.33 -6.48
CA ALA A 153 3.43 2.00 -7.67
C ALA A 153 2.62 1.57 -8.92
N PRO A 154 2.27 2.51 -9.81
CA PRO A 154 1.59 2.18 -11.05
C PRO A 154 2.44 1.22 -11.92
N MET A 155 1.79 0.31 -12.65
CA MET A 155 2.46 -0.45 -13.72
C MET A 155 2.66 0.43 -14.95
N ALA A 156 3.51 -0.04 -15.86
CA ALA A 156 3.59 0.55 -17.19
C ALA A 156 2.21 0.49 -17.86
N GLY A 157 1.74 1.64 -18.37
CA GLY A 157 0.40 1.77 -18.95
C GLY A 157 -0.72 2.06 -17.95
N ASP A 158 -0.46 2.26 -16.65
CA ASP A 158 -1.51 2.70 -15.72
C ASP A 158 -1.99 4.12 -16.05
N THR A 159 -3.24 4.15 -16.49
CA THR A 159 -4.23 5.25 -16.50
C THR A 159 -4.29 6.13 -15.26
N LEU A 160 -4.01 5.50 -14.13
CA LEU A 160 -4.62 5.85 -12.86
C LEU A 160 -3.91 7.05 -12.25
N ARG A 161 -4.70 8.09 -11.97
CA ARG A 161 -4.25 9.35 -11.37
C ARG A 161 -5.17 9.72 -10.20
N PRO A 162 -5.15 8.95 -9.10
CA PRO A 162 -5.79 9.38 -7.86
C PRO A 162 -5.25 10.74 -7.42
N LEU A 163 -6.15 11.60 -6.94
CA LEU A 163 -5.76 12.89 -6.35
C LEU A 163 -5.09 12.65 -5.00
N PRO A 164 -3.92 13.25 -4.74
CA PRO A 164 -3.28 13.17 -3.44
C PRO A 164 -4.19 13.68 -2.34
N ARG A 165 -4.14 13.04 -1.16
CA ARG A 165 -4.77 13.58 0.03
C ARG A 165 -3.79 14.40 0.85
N GLU A 166 -4.32 15.43 1.50
CA GLU A 166 -3.54 16.26 2.43
C GLU A 166 -3.43 15.63 3.82
N ARG A 167 -4.42 14.82 4.22
CA ARG A 167 -4.52 14.25 5.57
C ARG A 167 -4.91 12.77 5.54
N ILE A 168 -4.32 12.01 6.45
CA ILE A 168 -4.73 10.63 6.70
C ILE A 168 -5.94 10.59 7.62
N ASP A 169 -6.87 9.70 7.31
CA ASP A 169 -7.90 9.25 8.24
C ASP A 169 -7.36 8.09 9.09
N LEU A 170 -6.82 8.43 10.26
CA LEU A 170 -6.21 7.45 11.17
C LEU A 170 -7.22 6.46 11.72
N ASP A 171 -8.48 6.87 11.90
CA ASP A 171 -9.53 5.98 12.41
C ASP A 171 -9.86 4.89 11.38
N LEU A 172 -9.99 5.28 10.11
CA LEU A 172 -10.17 4.32 9.01
C LEU A 172 -8.95 3.42 8.85
N PHE A 173 -7.74 3.98 8.95
CA PHE A 173 -6.49 3.20 8.87
C PHE A 173 -6.43 2.13 9.96
N TRP A 174 -6.62 2.49 11.23
CA TRP A 174 -6.55 1.52 12.33
C TRP A 174 -7.71 0.51 12.32
N THR A 175 -8.87 0.91 11.83
CA THR A 175 -10.00 -0.01 11.60
C THR A 175 -9.66 -1.04 10.54
N ALA A 176 -9.07 -0.63 9.41
CA ALA A 176 -8.62 -1.53 8.35
C ALA A 176 -7.51 -2.47 8.84
N VAL A 177 -6.53 -1.96 9.59
CA VAL A 177 -5.48 -2.78 10.23
C VAL A 177 -6.08 -3.86 11.12
N THR A 178 -6.95 -3.46 12.06
CA THR A 178 -7.59 -4.40 12.99
C THR A 178 -8.42 -5.45 12.25
N TYR A 179 -9.05 -5.06 11.14
CA TYR A 179 -9.80 -5.99 10.30
C TYR A 179 -8.90 -7.02 9.62
N VAL A 180 -7.77 -6.60 9.04
CA VAL A 180 -6.79 -7.52 8.41
C VAL A 180 -6.16 -8.46 9.44
N GLU A 181 -5.80 -7.96 10.63
CA GLU A 181 -5.26 -8.77 11.72
C GLU A 181 -6.23 -9.88 12.16
N LYS A 182 -7.55 -9.66 12.10
CA LYS A 182 -8.57 -10.67 12.42
C LYS A 182 -8.78 -11.73 11.34
N LEU A 183 -8.28 -11.49 10.12
CA LEU A 183 -8.41 -12.42 8.99
C LEU A 183 -7.19 -13.33 8.82
N SER A 184 -6.08 -13.04 9.52
CA SER A 184 -4.82 -13.79 9.48
C SER A 184 -4.74 -14.81 10.61
#